data_AF-A0A4Y8AK59-F1
#
_entry.id   AF-A0A4Y8AK59-F1
#
_cell.length_a   1.000
_cell.length_b   1.000
_cell.length_c   1.000
_cell.angle_alpha   90.00
_cell.angle_beta   90.00
_cell.angle_gamma   90.00
#
_symmetry.space_group_name_H-M   'P 1'
#
loop_
_entity.id
_entity.type
_entity.pdbx_description
1 polymer ?
#
loop_
_entity_poly.entity_id
_entity_poly.type
_entity_poly.pdbx_seq_one_letter_code
_entity_poly.pdbx_strand_id
1 'polypeptide(L)' 'MLTQDFQQLIIFFICSVFILLIAAGMYCRQRSNAYIGTGRVNDIEAWYLRANIAWVSTACLSLALVIRFI' A
#
# COMPACT_ATOMS: atom_id res chain seq x y z
N MET A 1 5.65 18.55 26.12
CA MET A 1 5.39 17.12 26.36
C MET A 1 4.19 16.65 25.53
N LEU A 2 2.96 17.14 25.77
CA LEU A 2 1.78 16.71 25.01
C LEU A 2 1.93 16.73 23.47
N THR A 3 2.54 17.77 22.90
CA THR A 3 2.76 17.90 21.45
C THR A 3 3.74 16.87 20.87
N GLN A 4 4.73 16.45 21.66
CA GLN A 4 5.78 15.53 21.21
C GLN A 4 5.27 14.09 21.23
N ASP A 5 4.49 13.73 22.25
CA ASP A 5 3.82 12.43 22.35
C ASP A 5 2.78 12.25 21.23
N PHE A 6 1.99 13.30 20.93
CA PHE A 6 1.04 13.29 19.82
C PHE A 6 1.73 13.15 18.45
N GLN A 7 2.87 13.80 18.24
CA GLN A 7 3.65 13.65 17.01
C GLN A 7 4.16 12.22 16.82
N GLN A 8 4.66 11.57 17.87
CA GLN A 8 5.12 10.18 17.81
C GLN A 8 3.99 9.22 17.47
N LEU A 9 2.79 9.43 18.04
CA LEU A 9 1.61 8.61 17.77
C LEU A 9 1.18 8.70 16.30
N ILE A 10 1.19 9.91 15.72
CA ILE A 10 0.88 10.14 14.30
C ILE A 10 1.91 9.45 13.40
N ILE A 11 3.21 9.54 13.72
CA ILE A 11 4.27 8.89 12.94
C ILE A 11 4.08 7.37 12.97
N PHE A 12 3.82 6.79 14.13
CA PHE A 12 3.59 5.35 14.27
C PHE A 12 2.38 4.90 13.44
N PHE A 13 1.29 5.67 13.48
CA PHE A 13 0.10 5.42 12.67
C PHE A 13 0.44 5.44 11.17
N ILE A 14 1.12 6.46 10.67
CA ILE A 14 1.52 6.56 9.25
C ILE A 14 2.43 5.38 8.85
N CYS A 15 3.40 5.00 9.69
CA CYS A 15 4.26 3.85 9.43
C CYS A 15 3.45 2.54 9.34
N SER A 16 2.49 2.33 10.24
CA SER A 16 1.62 1.14 10.18
C SER A 16 0.77 1.09 8.91
N VAL A 17 0.20 2.22 8.50
CA VAL A 17 -0.56 2.34 7.24
C VAL A 17 0.32 2.03 6.03
N PHE A 18 1.57 2.51 6.04
CA PHE A 18 2.52 2.26 4.96
C PHE A 18 2.85 0.76 4.81
N ILE A 19 3.10 0.08 5.93
CA ILE A 19 3.34 -1.38 5.94
C ILE A 19 2.11 -2.14 5.42
N LEU A 20 0.91 -1.75 5.85
CA LEU A 20 -0.35 -2.35 5.39
C LEU A 20 -0.58 -2.17 3.89
N LEU A 21 -0.23 -1.01 3.33
CA LEU A 21 -0.33 -0.77 1.89
C LEU A 21 0.60 -1.67 1.07
N ILE A 22 1.85 -1.85 1.52
CA ILE A 22 2.80 -2.77 0.89
C ILE A 22 2.27 -4.20 0.96
N ALA A 23 1.81 -4.64 2.14
CA ALA A 23 1.23 -5.96 2.33
C ALA A 23 0.00 -6.17 1.43
N ALA A 24 -0.88 -5.17 1.32
CA ALA A 24 -2.05 -5.20 0.45
C ALA A 24 -1.66 -5.29 -1.04
N GLY A 25 -0.66 -4.53 -1.48
CA GLY A 25 -0.13 -4.58 -2.85
C GLY A 25 0.46 -5.93 -3.21
N MET A 26 1.24 -6.53 -2.31
CA MET A 26 1.78 -7.88 -2.48
C MET A 26 0.67 -8.94 -2.51
N TYR A 27 -0.28 -8.86 -1.57
CA TYR A 27 -1.40 -9.79 -1.48
C TYR A 27 -2.29 -9.75 -2.73
N CYS A 28 -2.65 -8.56 -3.22
CA CYS A 28 -3.46 -8.42 -4.43
C CYS A 28 -2.75 -9.00 -5.66
N ARG A 29 -1.42 -8.84 -5.76
CA ARG A 29 -0.63 -9.43 -6.84
C ARG A 29 -0.55 -10.95 -6.75
N GLN A 30 -0.33 -11.51 -5.56
CA GLN A 30 -0.39 -12.95 -5.33
C GLN A 30 -1.77 -13.52 -5.69
N ARG A 31 -2.84 -12.82 -5.32
CA ARG A 31 -4.20 -13.24 -5.60
C ARG A 31 -4.55 -13.18 -7.09
N SER A 32 -4.07 -12.15 -7.81
CA SER A 32 -4.18 -12.08 -9.27
C SER A 32 -3.49 -13.29 -9.93
N ASN A 33 -2.28 -13.64 -9.46
CA ASN A 33 -1.53 -14.79 -9.99
C ASN A 33 -2.23 -16.13 -9.71
N ALA A 34 -2.97 -16.26 -8.62
CA ALA A 34 -3.70 -17.49 -8.29
C ALA A 34 -4.84 -17.82 -9.27
N TYR A 35 -5.32 -16.83 -10.04
CA TYR A 35 -6.35 -17.04 -11.07
C TYR A 35 -5.76 -17.31 -12.47
N ILE A 36 -4.43 -17.25 -12.63
CA ILE A 36 -3.78 -17.59 -13.91
C ILE A 36 -4.05 -19.06 -14.23
N GLY A 37 -4.52 -19.32 -15.46
CA GLY A 37 -4.84 -20.68 -15.92
C GLY A 37 -6.25 -21.16 -15.57
N THR A 38 -7.05 -20.41 -14.80
CA THR A 38 -8.44 -20.79 -14.49
C THR A 38 -9.47 -20.24 -15.49
N GLY A 39 -9.03 -19.48 -16.50
CA GLY A 39 -9.92 -18.81 -17.47
C GLY A 39 -10.69 -17.60 -16.91
N ARG A 40 -10.47 -17.23 -15.64
CA ARG A 40 -11.19 -16.14 -14.95
C ARG A 40 -10.49 -14.79 -15.21
N VAL A 41 -10.45 -14.36 -16.46
CA VAL A 41 -9.71 -13.17 -16.91
C VAL A 41 -10.15 -11.89 -16.17
N ASN A 42 -11.46 -11.71 -15.98
CA ASN A 42 -12.00 -10.55 -15.26
C ASN A 42 -11.52 -10.47 -13.79
N ASP A 43 -11.40 -11.63 -13.11
CA ASP A 43 -10.90 -11.66 -11.73
C ASP A 43 -9.41 -11.30 -11.69
N ILE A 44 -8.61 -11.79 -12.65
CA ILE A 44 -7.18 -11.45 -12.78
C ILE A 44 -7.01 -9.93 -12.90
N GLU A 45 -7.74 -9.31 -13.82
CA GLU A 45 -7.68 -7.87 -14.08
C GLU A 45 -8.13 -7.05 -12.87
N ALA A 46 -9.23 -7.44 -12.22
CA ALA A 46 -9.73 -6.76 -11.03
C ALA A 46 -8.71 -6.78 -9.88
N TRP A 47 -8.06 -7.92 -9.62
CA TRP A 47 -7.02 -8.02 -8.59
C TRP A 47 -5.73 -7.30 -8.99
N TYR A 48 -5.38 -7.30 -10.28
CA TYR A 48 -4.22 -6.58 -10.79
C TYR A 48 -4.41 -5.05 -10.67
N LEU A 49 -5.59 -4.54 -11.00
CA LEU A 49 -5.95 -3.13 -10.83
C LEU A 49 -5.86 -2.71 -9.35
N ARG A 50 -6.39 -3.54 -8.43
CA ARG A 50 -6.28 -3.30 -6.98
C ARG A 50 -4.82 -3.25 -6.52
N ALA A 51 -3.97 -4.15 -7.04
CA ALA A 51 -2.54 -4.13 -6.75
C ALA A 51 -1.90 -2.83 -7.24
N ASN A 52 -2.21 -2.38 -8.47
CA ASN A 52 -1.68 -1.14 -9.01
C ASN A 52 -2.11 0.08 -8.19
N ILE A 53 -3.36 0.15 -7.75
CA ILE A 53 -3.83 1.24 -6.88
C ILE A 53 -3.03 1.26 -5.56
N ALA A 54 -2.82 0.09 -4.93
CA ALA A 54 -2.03 0.01 -3.70
C ALA A 54 -0.57 0.47 -3.92
N TRP A 55 0.06 0.09 -5.04
CA TRP A 55 1.41 0.52 -5.38
C TRP A 55 1.50 2.01 -5.68
N VAL A 56 0.52 2.59 -6.39
CA VAL A 56 0.44 4.04 -6.64
C VAL A 56 0.29 4.80 -5.32
N SER A 57 -0.60 4.36 -4.42
CA SER A 57 -0.75 4.97 -3.09
C SER A 57 0.54 4.88 -2.27
N THR A 58 1.23 3.73 -2.33
CA THR A 58 2.52 3.54 -1.65
C THR A 58 3.59 4.49 -2.21
N ALA A 59 3.67 4.63 -3.53
CA ALA A 59 4.60 5.55 -4.18
C ALA A 59 4.32 7.01 -3.79
N CYS A 60 3.06 7.44 -3.82
CA CYS A 60 2.65 8.79 -3.38
C CYS A 60 3.04 9.07 -1.92
N LEU A 61 2.80 8.13 -1.00
CA LEU A 61 3.20 8.27 0.39
C LEU A 61 4.72 8.32 0.56
N SER A 62 5.45 7.49 -0.19
CA SER A 62 6.92 7.50 -0.14
C SER A 62 7.49 8.84 -0.62
N LEU A 63 6.95 9.41 -1.70
CA LEU A 63 7.35 10.73 -2.20
C LEU A 63 7.03 11.85 -1.19
N ALA A 64 5.84 11.81 -0.58
CA ALA A 64 5.46 12.78 0.44
C ALA A 64 6.40 12.76 1.65
N LEU A 65 6.86 11.57 2.05
CA LEU A 65 7.87 11.42 3.11
C LEU A 65 9.22 12.00 2.68
N VAL A 66 9.70 11.68 1.48
CA VAL A 66 10.98 12.18 0.96
C VAL A 66 10.98 13.71 0.85
N ILE A 67 9.92 14.32 0.30
CA ILE A 67 9.80 15.78 0.17
C ILE A 67 9.86 16.47 1.53
N ARG A 68 9.32 15.86 2.59
CA ARG A 68 9.37 16.43 3.94
C ARG A 68 10.77 16.35 4.58
N PHE A 69 11.63 15.45 4.10
CA PHE A 69 12.99 15.26 4.60
C PHE A 69 14.05 16.09 3.83
N ILE A 70 13.72 16.57 2.63
CA ILE A 70 14.54 17.51 1.83
C ILE A 70 14.23 18.95 2.28
#